data_AF-A0A382S359-F1
#
_entry.id   AF-A0A382S359-F1
#
_cell.length_a   1.000
_cell.length_b   1.000
_cell.length_c   1.000
_cell.angle_alpha   90.00
_cell.angle_beta   90.00
_cell.angle_gamma   90.00
#
_symmetry.space_group_name_H-M   'P 1'
#
loop_
_entity.id
_entity.type
_entity.pdbx_description
1 polymer ?
#
loop_
_entity_poly.entity_id
_entity_poly.type
_entity_poly.pdbx_seq_one_letter_code
_entity_poly.pdbx_strand_id
1 'polypeptide(L)'
;VLIISFAATTLDTATRIQRLILNEFGAATNIKPLSNRYIATIIAIVPAMLLAFWDIADPGMPSGGMRQAGFVLWPIFGASNQMLAALTLMVLTLYYWQKKKPILPLLIPMLIIMIVTFTALITNAIKFFGENGILFSLTIILMGLILWMAFEGLNKVLEIRRRM
;
A
#
# COMPACT_ATOMS: atom_id res chain seq x y z
N VAL A 1 30.67 -7.91 1.56
CA VAL A 1 29.90 -9.12 1.16
C VAL A 1 28.55 -9.19 1.87
N LEU A 2 28.48 -9.10 3.21
CA LEU A 2 27.23 -9.24 3.99
C LEU A 2 26.07 -8.32 3.53
N ILE A 3 26.33 -7.02 3.28
CA ILE A 3 25.28 -6.06 2.89
C ILE A 3 24.69 -6.40 1.51
N ILE A 4 25.53 -6.78 0.55
CA ILE A 4 25.11 -7.14 -0.81
C ILE A 4 24.32 -8.46 -0.78
N SER A 5 24.79 -9.44 0.00
CA SER A 5 24.09 -10.72 0.19
C SER A 5 22.75 -10.54 0.91
N PHE A 6 22.66 -9.66 1.90
CA PHE A 6 21.42 -9.33 2.60
C PHE A 6 20.42 -8.65 1.66
N ALA A 7 20.88 -7.66 0.88
CA ALA A 7 20.06 -6.99 -0.11
C ALA A 7 19.56 -7.97 -1.18
N ALA A 8 20.42 -8.86 -1.69
CA ALA A 8 20.05 -9.87 -2.67
C ALA A 8 19.02 -10.87 -2.11
N THR A 9 19.18 -11.31 -0.86
CA THR A 9 18.23 -12.24 -0.21
C THR A 9 16.86 -11.58 0.02
N THR A 10 16.86 -10.31 0.41
CA THR A 10 15.64 -9.52 0.57
C THR A 10 14.94 -9.29 -0.77
N LEU A 11 15.69 -8.97 -1.81
CA LEU A 11 15.18 -8.78 -3.18
C LEU A 11 14.59 -10.07 -3.76
N ASP A 12 15.26 -11.22 -3.58
CA ASP A 12 14.74 -12.54 -4.00
C ASP A 12 13.42 -12.86 -3.27
N THR A 13 13.38 -12.62 -1.96
CA THR A 13 12.17 -12.83 -1.16
C THR A 13 11.02 -11.93 -1.61
N ALA A 14 11.29 -10.62 -1.81
CA ALA A 14 10.30 -9.66 -2.27
C ALA A 14 9.74 -10.02 -3.66
N THR A 15 10.60 -10.38 -4.60
CA THR A 15 10.21 -10.77 -5.96
C THR A 15 9.36 -12.04 -5.96
N ARG A 16 9.67 -13.00 -5.08
CA ARG A 16 8.86 -14.22 -4.91
C ARG A 16 7.48 -13.90 -4.37
N ILE A 17 7.39 -13.08 -3.33
CA ILE A 17 6.09 -12.68 -2.73
C ILE A 17 5.25 -11.92 -3.76
N GLN A 18 5.83 -10.95 -4.47
CA GLN A 18 5.12 -10.18 -5.50
C GLN A 18 4.58 -11.09 -6.62
N ARG A 19 5.36 -12.08 -7.05
CA ARG A 19 4.89 -13.09 -8.01
C ARG A 19 3.72 -13.91 -7.49
N LEU A 20 3.74 -14.31 -6.21
CA LEU A 20 2.63 -15.04 -5.59
C LEU A 20 1.35 -14.20 -5.61
N ILE A 21 1.44 -12.93 -5.22
CA ILE A 21 0.31 -11.99 -5.25
C ILE A 21 -0.23 -11.83 -6.68
N LEU A 22 0.64 -11.70 -7.69
CA LEU A 22 0.23 -11.59 -9.10
C LEU A 22 -0.46 -12.87 -9.60
N ASN A 23 0.05 -14.04 -9.21
CA ASN A 23 -0.57 -15.32 -9.55
C ASN A 23 -1.96 -15.47 -8.90
N GLU A 24 -2.09 -15.12 -7.62
CA GLU A 24 -3.36 -15.14 -6.89
C GLU A 24 -4.36 -14.16 -7.51
N PHE A 25 -3.91 -12.95 -7.84
CA PHE A 25 -4.73 -11.96 -8.53
C PHE A 25 -5.17 -12.43 -9.91
N GLY A 26 -4.26 -13.02 -10.71
CA GLY A 26 -4.57 -13.58 -12.02
C GLY A 26 -5.57 -14.73 -11.95
N ALA A 27 -5.46 -15.58 -10.93
CA ALA A 27 -6.42 -16.66 -10.68
C ALA A 27 -7.81 -16.11 -10.26
N ALA A 28 -7.85 -15.12 -9.36
CA ALA A 28 -9.08 -14.51 -8.88
C ALA A 28 -9.83 -13.71 -9.98
N THR A 29 -9.08 -13.10 -10.90
CA THR A 29 -9.63 -12.28 -12.01
C THR A 29 -9.74 -13.03 -13.34
N ASN A 30 -9.35 -14.32 -13.38
CA ASN A 30 -9.33 -15.17 -14.57
C ASN A 30 -8.43 -14.66 -15.72
N ILE A 31 -7.39 -13.88 -15.38
CA ILE A 31 -6.41 -13.33 -16.33
C ILE A 31 -5.26 -14.32 -16.50
N LYS A 32 -5.39 -15.22 -17.48
CA LYS A 32 -4.43 -16.32 -17.77
C LYS A 32 -2.96 -15.90 -17.90
N PRO A 33 -2.59 -14.74 -18.49
CA PRO A 33 -1.19 -14.30 -18.56
C PRO A 33 -0.54 -14.08 -17.19
N LEU A 34 -1.31 -13.63 -16.19
CA LEU A 34 -0.81 -13.35 -14.84
C LEU A 34 -0.59 -14.63 -14.02
N SER A 35 -1.17 -15.76 -14.43
CA SER A 35 -0.93 -17.07 -13.81
C SER A 35 0.37 -17.73 -14.27
N ASN A 36 1.03 -17.19 -15.31
CA ASN A 36 2.30 -17.72 -15.79
C ASN A 36 3.47 -17.16 -14.96
N ARG A 37 4.23 -18.07 -14.32
CA ARG A 37 5.40 -17.74 -13.49
C ARG A 37 6.38 -16.79 -14.14
N TYR A 38 6.60 -16.87 -15.45
CA TYR A 38 7.60 -16.07 -16.15
C TYR A 38 7.10 -14.64 -16.39
N ILE A 39 5.85 -14.51 -16.85
CA ILE A 39 5.21 -13.21 -17.09
C ILE A 39 5.02 -12.47 -15.77
N ALA A 40 4.53 -13.16 -14.73
CA ALA A 40 4.39 -12.57 -13.40
C ALA A 40 5.73 -12.11 -12.80
N THR A 41 6.83 -12.84 -13.05
CA THR A 41 8.17 -12.41 -12.60
C THR A 41 8.64 -11.16 -13.35
N ILE A 42 8.42 -11.08 -14.67
CA ILE A 42 8.79 -9.90 -15.46
C ILE A 42 8.00 -8.67 -15.00
N ILE A 43 6.69 -8.82 -14.80
CA ILE A 43 5.82 -7.75 -14.28
C ILE A 43 6.23 -7.33 -12.87
N ALA A 44 6.78 -8.25 -12.06
CA ALA A 44 7.29 -7.90 -10.74
C ALA A 44 8.59 -7.07 -10.80
N ILE A 45 9.54 -7.48 -11.66
CA ILE A 45 10.89 -6.91 -11.68
C ILE A 45 10.96 -5.59 -12.49
N VAL A 46 10.25 -5.50 -13.62
CA VAL A 46 10.38 -4.35 -14.54
C VAL A 46 10.02 -3.02 -13.86
N PRO A 47 8.87 -2.86 -13.16
CA PRO A 47 8.56 -1.62 -12.45
C PRO A 47 9.56 -1.31 -11.34
N ALA A 48 10.06 -2.32 -10.64
CA ALA A 48 11.07 -2.15 -9.59
C ALA A 48 12.40 -1.65 -10.17
N MET A 49 12.84 -2.19 -11.31
CA MET A 49 14.03 -1.72 -12.02
C MET A 49 13.84 -0.29 -12.53
N LEU A 50 12.69 0.02 -13.12
CA LEU A 50 12.39 1.39 -13.56
C LEU A 50 12.48 2.36 -12.39
N LEU A 51 11.87 2.06 -11.24
CA LEU A 51 11.95 2.92 -10.06
C LEU A 51 13.36 3.03 -9.44
N ALA A 52 14.21 2.03 -9.62
CA ALA A 52 15.58 2.03 -9.10
C ALA A 52 16.55 2.87 -9.93
N PHE A 53 16.35 2.93 -11.25
CA PHE A 53 17.22 3.64 -12.19
C PHE A 53 16.65 4.96 -12.70
N TRP A 54 15.38 5.26 -12.41
CA TRP A 54 14.73 6.49 -12.83
C TRP A 54 15.01 7.61 -11.83
N ASP A 55 15.57 8.71 -12.32
CA ASP A 55 15.74 9.94 -11.56
C ASP A 55 14.60 10.93 -11.88
N ILE A 56 13.96 11.45 -10.84
CA ILE A 56 12.82 12.39 -10.91
C ILE A 56 13.26 13.71 -10.29
N ALA A 57 12.84 14.84 -10.87
CA ALA A 57 13.01 16.14 -10.23
C ALA A 57 12.21 16.19 -8.91
N ASP A 58 12.88 16.54 -7.81
CA ASP A 58 12.27 16.62 -6.49
C ASP A 58 11.74 18.06 -6.23
N PRO A 59 10.41 18.27 -6.12
CA PRO A 59 9.86 19.59 -5.83
C PRO A 59 10.20 20.13 -4.43
N GLY A 60 10.75 19.29 -3.54
CA GLY A 60 11.20 19.70 -2.21
C GLY A 60 12.60 20.32 -2.16
N MET A 61 13.33 20.40 -3.29
CA MET A 61 14.73 20.84 -3.32
C MET A 61 14.88 22.20 -4.02
N PRO A 62 15.46 23.23 -3.38
CA PRO A 62 15.55 24.61 -3.91
C PRO A 62 16.33 24.78 -5.22
N SER A 63 17.00 23.74 -5.74
CA SER A 63 17.92 23.84 -6.88
C SER A 63 17.58 22.91 -8.05
N GLY A 64 16.37 22.33 -8.10
CA GLY A 64 16.01 21.41 -9.19
C GLY A 64 16.83 20.11 -9.17
N GLY A 65 17.23 19.65 -7.98
CA GLY A 65 18.00 18.43 -7.81
C GLY A 65 17.18 17.21 -8.25
N MET A 66 17.80 16.36 -9.08
CA MET A 66 17.26 15.05 -9.40
C MET A 66 17.45 14.10 -8.21
N ARG A 67 16.39 13.38 -7.86
CA ARG A 67 16.42 12.33 -6.82
C ARG A 67 15.89 11.04 -7.41
N GLN A 68 16.48 9.92 -7.00
CA GLN A 68 15.99 8.60 -7.40
C GLN A 68 14.51 8.46 -7.06
N ALA A 69 13.72 7.97 -8.03
CA ALA A 69 12.27 7.81 -7.92
C ALA A 69 11.86 7.05 -6.66
N GLY A 70 12.67 6.07 -6.24
CA GLY A 70 12.46 5.31 -5.02
C GLY A 70 12.34 6.16 -3.74
N PHE A 71 13.12 7.24 -3.60
CA PHE A 71 13.02 8.12 -2.42
C PHE A 71 11.77 8.99 -2.46
N VAL A 72 11.34 9.41 -3.66
CA VAL A 72 10.12 10.20 -3.84
C VAL A 72 8.87 9.33 -3.61
N LEU A 73 8.94 8.03 -3.90
CA LEU A 73 7.87 7.06 -3.66
C LEU A 73 7.81 6.57 -2.20
N TRP A 74 8.88 6.75 -1.43
CA TRP A 74 8.99 6.28 -0.05
C TRP A 74 7.84 6.73 0.87
N PRO A 75 7.37 7.98 0.85
CA PRO A 75 6.22 8.42 1.64
C PRO A 75 4.92 7.70 1.27
N ILE A 76 4.72 7.40 -0.02
CA ILE A 76 3.55 6.65 -0.51
C ILE A 76 3.64 5.19 -0.05
N PHE A 77 4.83 4.58 -0.12
CA PHE A 77 5.08 3.23 0.40
C PHE A 77 4.80 3.13 1.90
N GLY A 78 5.27 4.11 2.68
CA GLY A 78 4.97 4.21 4.11
C GLY A 78 3.47 4.29 4.39
N ALA A 79 2.74 5.13 3.63
CA ALA A 79 1.29 5.23 3.75
C ALA A 79 0.59 3.90 3.43
N SER A 80 0.99 3.19 2.37
CA SER A 80 0.44 1.87 2.01
C SER A 80 0.60 0.85 3.14
N ASN A 81 1.74 0.84 3.84
CA ASN A 81 1.96 -0.08 4.96
C ASN A 81 1.07 0.26 6.17
N GLN A 82 0.87 1.55 6.43
CA GLN A 82 -0.06 1.98 7.47
C GLN A 82 -1.52 1.63 7.12
N MET A 83 -1.91 1.68 5.83
CA MET A 83 -3.22 1.21 5.39
C MET A 83 -3.42 -0.28 5.68
N LEU A 84 -2.41 -1.12 5.42
CA LEU A 84 -2.48 -2.56 5.73
C LEU A 84 -2.58 -2.81 7.25
N ALA A 85 -1.87 -2.03 8.06
CA ALA A 85 -1.99 -2.08 9.52
C ALA A 85 -3.41 -1.69 9.98
N ALA A 86 -3.98 -0.61 9.43
CA ALA A 86 -5.34 -0.18 9.72
C ALA A 86 -6.38 -1.24 9.29
N LEU A 87 -6.22 -1.86 8.11
CA LEU A 87 -7.07 -2.96 7.64
C LEU A 87 -7.04 -4.15 8.60
N THR A 88 -5.84 -4.54 9.03
CA THR A 88 -5.67 -5.67 9.96
C THR A 88 -6.36 -5.39 11.30
N LEU A 89 -6.16 -4.20 11.87
CA LEU A 89 -6.83 -3.80 13.11
C LEU A 89 -8.34 -3.70 12.95
N MET A 90 -8.84 -3.28 11.78
CA MET A 90 -10.26 -3.26 11.47
C MET A 90 -10.87 -4.66 11.48
N VAL A 91 -10.23 -5.61 10.80
CA VAL A 91 -10.68 -7.02 10.79
C VAL A 91 -10.67 -7.59 12.22
N LEU A 92 -9.62 -7.35 13.01
CA LEU A 92 -9.54 -7.79 14.40
C LEU A 92 -10.62 -7.15 15.28
N THR A 93 -10.90 -5.85 15.08
CA THR A 93 -11.94 -5.13 15.80
C THR A 93 -13.32 -5.74 15.52
N LEU A 94 -13.64 -6.01 14.25
CA LEU A 94 -14.89 -6.67 13.84
C LEU A 94 -14.98 -8.09 14.40
N TYR A 95 -13.88 -8.84 14.39
CA TYR A 95 -13.82 -10.19 14.96
C TYR A 95 -14.09 -10.19 16.48
N TYR A 96 -13.45 -9.29 17.24
CA TYR A 96 -13.68 -9.15 18.68
C TYR A 96 -15.11 -8.70 18.98
N TRP A 97 -15.67 -7.82 18.14
CA TRP A 97 -17.06 -7.39 18.25
C TRP A 97 -18.02 -8.58 18.15
N GLN A 98 -17.85 -9.45 17.16
CA GLN A 98 -18.68 -10.65 16.99
C GLN A 98 -18.55 -11.62 18.17
N LYS A 99 -17.36 -11.70 18.78
CA LYS A 99 -17.11 -12.54 19.97
C LYS A 99 -17.53 -11.88 21.29
N LYS A 100 -18.16 -10.69 21.27
CA LYS A 100 -18.55 -9.90 22.45
C LYS A 100 -17.37 -9.67 23.41
N LYS A 101 -16.16 -9.46 22.87
CA LYS A 101 -14.93 -9.14 23.60
C LYS A 101 -14.65 -7.64 23.56
N PRO A 102 -13.84 -7.09 24.49
CA PRO A 102 -13.53 -5.65 24.49
C PRO A 102 -12.82 -5.24 23.20
N ILE A 103 -13.44 -4.32 22.45
CA ILE A 103 -12.96 -3.84 21.14
C ILE A 103 -12.11 -2.57 21.23
N LEU A 104 -12.26 -1.77 22.29
CA LEU A 104 -11.61 -0.46 22.44
C LEU A 104 -10.09 -0.50 22.25
N PRO A 105 -9.35 -1.49 22.81
CA PRO A 105 -7.90 -1.58 22.63
C PRO A 105 -7.45 -1.77 21.18
N LEU A 106 -8.32 -2.26 20.30
CA LEU A 106 -8.04 -2.45 18.88
C LEU A 106 -8.54 -1.26 18.05
N LEU A 107 -9.73 -0.76 18.39
CA LEU A 107 -10.39 0.32 17.68
C LEU A 107 -9.63 1.65 17.80
N ILE A 108 -9.09 1.97 18.98
CA ILE A 108 -8.39 3.24 19.19
C ILE A 108 -7.12 3.32 18.32
N PRO A 109 -6.17 2.35 18.37
CA PRO A 109 -5.03 2.36 17.46
C PRO A 109 -5.42 2.33 15.98
N MET A 110 -6.48 1.61 15.63
CA MET A 110 -6.99 1.56 14.25
C MET A 110 -7.36 2.96 13.74
N LEU A 111 -8.15 3.70 14.50
CA LEU A 111 -8.60 5.05 14.10
C LEU A 111 -7.43 6.02 14.02
N ILE A 112 -6.50 5.95 14.97
CA ILE A 112 -5.30 6.82 14.97
C ILE A 112 -4.48 6.58 13.70
N ILE A 113 -4.16 5.32 13.38
CA ILE A 113 -3.38 4.98 12.19
C ILE A 113 -4.14 5.44 10.94
N MET A 114 -5.44 5.16 10.85
CA MET A 114 -6.25 5.54 9.69
C MET A 114 -6.26 7.07 9.45
N ILE A 115 -6.39 7.88 10.51
CA ILE A 115 -6.35 9.35 10.42
C ILE A 115 -4.97 9.82 9.98
N VAL A 116 -3.90 9.32 10.60
CA VAL A 116 -2.51 9.70 10.27
C VAL A 116 -2.18 9.33 8.82
N THR A 117 -2.61 8.16 8.36
CA THR A 117 -2.41 7.74 6.97
C THR A 117 -3.18 8.62 5.99
N PHE A 118 -4.42 8.97 6.32
CA PHE A 118 -5.22 9.85 5.46
C PHE A 118 -4.62 11.24 5.34
N THR A 119 -4.16 11.84 6.45
CA THR A 119 -3.48 13.15 6.41
C THR A 119 -2.14 13.10 5.68
N ALA A 120 -1.38 12.00 5.81
CA ALA A 120 -0.16 11.78 5.05
C ALA A 120 -0.42 11.68 3.53
N LEU A 121 -1.48 10.96 3.12
CA LEU A 121 -1.88 10.87 1.72
C LEU A 121 -2.33 12.22 1.15
N ILE A 122 -3.08 13.03 1.90
CA ILE A 122 -3.45 14.39 1.48
C ILE A 122 -2.20 15.26 1.28
N THR A 123 -1.26 15.21 2.23
CA THR A 123 -0.01 15.98 2.14
C THR A 123 0.80 15.57 0.92
N ASN A 124 0.89 14.27 0.63
CA ASN A 124 1.57 13.75 -0.56
C ASN A 124 0.83 14.15 -1.85
N ALA A 125 -0.51 14.12 -1.86
CA ALA A 125 -1.29 14.52 -3.03
C ALA A 125 -1.06 15.99 -3.40
N ILE A 126 -1.01 16.89 -2.41
CA ILE A 126 -0.70 18.31 -2.63
C ILE A 126 0.72 18.46 -3.19
N LYS A 127 1.71 17.73 -2.63
CA LYS A 127 3.11 17.80 -3.09
C LYS A 127 3.30 17.32 -4.53
N PHE A 128 2.53 16.32 -4.98
CA PHE A 128 2.68 15.77 -6.33
C PHE A 128 1.80 16.47 -7.36
N PHE A 129 0.87 17.33 -6.94
CA PHE A 129 -0.01 18.07 -7.83
C PHE A 129 0.79 19.05 -8.70
N GLY A 130 0.76 18.86 -10.01
CA GLY A 130 1.50 19.69 -10.99
C GLY A 130 2.95 19.28 -11.23
N GLU A 131 3.54 18.46 -10.35
CA GLU A 131 4.94 18.03 -10.43
C GLU A 131 5.09 16.65 -11.08
N ASN A 132 4.36 15.67 -10.56
CA ASN A 132 4.50 14.27 -10.97
C ASN A 132 3.14 13.58 -11.09
N GLY A 133 2.57 13.57 -12.30
CA GLY A 133 1.25 13.00 -12.57
C GLY A 133 1.10 11.53 -12.18
N ILE A 134 2.16 10.73 -12.32
CA ILE A 134 2.15 9.30 -11.96
C ILE A 134 2.01 9.12 -10.44
N LEU A 135 2.84 9.82 -9.65
CA LEU A 135 2.81 9.71 -8.19
C LEU A 135 1.52 10.33 -7.61
N PHE A 136 1.04 11.41 -8.21
CA PHE A 136 -0.26 11.98 -7.89
C PHE A 136 -1.37 10.95 -8.10
N SER A 137 -1.43 10.33 -9.29
CA SER A 137 -2.43 9.31 -9.60
C SER A 137 -2.39 8.12 -8.62
N LEU A 138 -1.20 7.62 -8.28
CA LEU A 138 -1.05 6.56 -7.27
C LEU A 138 -1.55 6.99 -5.90
N THR A 139 -1.26 8.22 -5.49
CA THR A 139 -1.71 8.76 -4.20
C THR A 139 -3.24 8.89 -4.15
N ILE A 140 -3.87 9.34 -5.24
CA ILE A 140 -5.34 9.41 -5.35
C ILE A 140 -5.97 8.01 -5.28
N ILE A 141 -5.39 7.01 -5.94
CA ILE A 141 -5.87 5.62 -5.87
C ILE A 141 -5.83 5.12 -4.41
N LEU A 142 -4.72 5.33 -3.70
CA LEU A 142 -4.60 4.92 -2.29
C LEU A 142 -5.57 5.67 -1.38
N MET A 143 -5.80 6.96 -1.64
CA MET A 143 -6.78 7.76 -0.92
C MET A 143 -8.21 7.25 -1.16
N GLY A 144 -8.53 6.82 -2.38
CA GLY A 144 -9.79 6.14 -2.67
C GLY A 144 -9.92 4.81 -1.92
N LEU A 145 -8.86 4.01 -1.87
CA LEU A 145 -8.84 2.72 -1.19
C LEU A 145 -9.01 2.83 0.33
N ILE A 146 -8.39 3.81 1.00
CA ILE A 146 -8.59 4.01 2.44
C ILE A 146 -10.01 4.47 2.77
N LEU A 147 -10.63 5.30 1.92
CA LEU A 147 -12.03 5.69 2.06
C LEU A 147 -12.99 4.52 1.83
N TRP A 148 -12.73 3.71 0.80
CA TRP A 148 -13.48 2.48 0.54
C TRP A 148 -13.41 1.53 1.74
N MET A 149 -12.20 1.33 2.29
CA MET A 149 -11.98 0.48 3.45
C MET A 149 -12.77 0.97 4.67
N ALA A 150 -12.77 2.28 4.94
CA ALA A 150 -13.55 2.87 6.03
C ALA A 150 -15.06 2.64 5.82
N PHE A 151 -15.54 2.81 4.59
CA PHE A 151 -16.93 2.55 4.22
C PHE A 151 -17.35 1.08 4.43
N GLU A 152 -16.54 0.13 3.94
CA GLU A 152 -16.77 -1.31 4.17
C GLU A 152 -16.76 -1.68 5.65
N GLY A 153 -15.83 -1.11 6.42
CA GLY A 153 -15.78 -1.27 7.87
C GLY A 153 -17.08 -0.85 8.53
N LEU A 154 -17.59 0.34 8.20
CA LEU A 154 -18.85 0.86 8.73
C LEU A 154 -20.05 -0.01 8.32
N ASN A 155 -20.14 -0.40 7.05
CA ASN A 155 -21.21 -1.29 6.58
C ASN A 155 -21.21 -2.62 7.34
N LYS A 156 -20.04 -3.20 7.60
CA LYS A 156 -19.95 -4.46 8.33
C LYS A 156 -20.33 -4.31 9.80
N VAL A 157 -20.00 -3.20 10.44
CA VAL A 157 -20.49 -2.88 11.79
C VAL A 157 -22.03 -2.81 11.80
N LEU A 158 -22.64 -2.15 10.82
CA LEU A 158 -24.10 -2.04 10.72
C LEU A 158 -24.77 -3.40 10.49
N GLU A 159 -24.18 -4.25 9.63
CA GLU A 159 -24.68 -5.61 9.39
C GLU A 159 -24.60 -6.47 10.66
N ILE A 160 -23.48 -6.42 11.38
CA ILE A 160 -23.28 -7.16 12.64
C ILE A 160 -24.29 -6.68 13.69
N ARG A 161 -24.55 -5.37 13.78
CA ARG A 161 -25.53 -4.80 14.71
C ARG A 161 -26.97 -5.24 14.41
N ARG A 162 -27.31 -5.48 13.14
CA ARG A 162 -28.64 -5.98 12.74
C ARG A 162 -28.86 -7.47 13.04
N ARG A 163 -27.79 -8.25 13.21
CA ARG A 163 -27.84 -9.71 13.44
C ARG A 163 -27.78 -10.09 14.93
N MET A 164 -27.45 -9.16 15.81
CA MET A 164 -27.46 -9.33 17.26
C MET A 164 -28.76 -8.82 17.86
#